data_AF-A0A1X2LPA5-F1
#
_entry.id   AF-A0A1X2LPA5-F1
#
_cell.length_a   1.000
_cell.length_b   1.000
_cell.length_c   1.000
_cell.angle_alpha   90.00
_cell.angle_beta   90.00
_cell.angle_gamma   90.00
#
_symmetry.space_group_name_H-M   'P 1'
#
loop_
_entity.id
_entity.type
_entity.pdbx_description
1 polymer ?
#
loop_
_entity_poly.entity_id
_entity_poly.type
_entity_poly.pdbx_seq_one_letter_code
_entity_poly.pdbx_strand_id
1 'polypeptide(L)' 'MVPVETLHSGDPITDVNGGGQRYIVLESKTVSDSCVVLELESRVNHQLQVIEKSFPTGYHVGRANHRIL' A
#
# COMPACT_ATOMS: atom_id res chain seq x y z
N MET A 1 -6.49 10.98 -3.64
CA MET A 1 -6.33 9.51 -3.68
C MET A 1 -5.52 9.16 -4.91
N VAL A 2 -4.77 8.06 -4.90
CA VAL A 2 -3.94 7.59 -6.02
C VAL A 2 -4.25 6.12 -6.32
N PRO A 3 -4.21 5.70 -7.59
CA PRO A 3 -4.41 4.30 -7.97
C PRO A 3 -3.19 3.44 -7.58
N VAL A 4 -3.44 2.19 -7.18
CA VAL A 4 -2.39 1.25 -6.71
C VAL A 4 -1.32 0.94 -7.77
N GLU A 5 -1.66 1.07 -9.04
CA GLU A 5 -0.79 0.86 -10.21
C GLU A 5 0.31 1.93 -10.33
N THR A 6 0.13 3.09 -9.69
CA THR A 6 1.06 4.23 -9.75
C THR A 6 1.98 4.29 -8.54
N LEU A 7 1.87 3.32 -7.63
CA LEU A 7 2.66 3.27 -6.42
C LEU A 7 4.04 2.70 -6.71
N HIS A 8 5.03 3.26 -6.04
CA HIS A 8 6.41 2.83 -6.11
C HIS A 8 6.95 2.52 -4.72
N SER A 9 8.05 1.76 -4.69
CA SER A 9 8.79 1.51 -3.45
C SER A 9 9.13 2.82 -2.73
N GLY A 10 8.84 2.87 -1.43
CA GLY A 10 8.99 4.02 -0.57
C GLY A 10 7.76 4.92 -0.45
N ASP A 11 6.72 4.73 -1.26
CA ASP A 11 5.50 5.54 -1.17
C ASP A 11 4.75 5.25 0.13
N PRO A 12 4.49 6.28 0.98
CA PRO A 12 3.65 6.12 2.14
C PRO A 12 2.17 6.26 1.74
N ILE A 13 1.37 5.27 2.09
CA ILE A 13 -0.05 5.19 1.73
C ILE A 13 -0.94 4.95 2.94
N THR A 14 -2.21 5.29 2.78
CA THR A 14 -3.28 5.00 3.74
C THR A 14 -4.37 4.21 3.02
N ASP A 15 -4.70 3.03 3.51
CA ASP A 15 -5.83 2.24 3.04
C ASP A 15 -7.15 2.85 3.57
N VAL A 16 -7.67 3.83 2.84
CA VAL A 16 -8.87 4.59 3.22
C VAL A 16 -10.14 3.74 3.25
N ASN A 17 -10.18 2.63 2.49
CA ASN A 17 -11.33 1.73 2.49
C ASN A 17 -11.15 0.57 3.49
N GLY A 18 -9.91 0.22 3.84
CA GLY A 18 -9.55 -0.77 4.85
C GLY A 18 -9.38 -0.21 6.27
N GLY A 19 -10.15 0.82 6.62
CA GLY A 19 -10.19 1.36 7.99
C GLY A 19 -9.10 2.38 8.34
N GLY A 20 -8.39 2.93 7.34
CA GLY A 20 -7.42 4.00 7.54
C GLY A 20 -6.03 3.54 7.97
N GLN A 21 -5.71 2.26 7.80
CA GLN A 21 -4.38 1.72 8.11
C GLN A 21 -3.30 2.35 7.22
N ARG A 22 -2.17 2.70 7.82
CA ARG A 22 -1.01 3.27 7.11
C ARG A 22 -0.01 2.18 6.76
N TYR A 23 0.61 2.35 5.60
CA TYR A 23 1.62 1.46 5.06
C TYR A 23 2.72 2.25 4.34
N ILE A 24 3.91 1.66 4.25
CA ILE A 24 4.93 2.08 3.27
C ILE A 24 5.01 0.98 2.22
N VAL A 25 4.94 1.34 0.94
CA VAL A 25 5.10 0.40 -0.16
C VAL A 25 6.56 -0.03 -0.21
N LEU A 26 6.82 -1.33 -0.13
CA LEU A 26 8.15 -1.91 -0.28
C LEU A 26 8.38 -2.35 -1.73
N GLU A 27 7.39 -3.03 -2.31
CA GLU A 27 7.40 -3.49 -3.70
C GLU A 27 5.99 -3.41 -4.29
N SER A 28 5.92 -3.21 -5.60
CA SER A 28 4.68 -3.23 -6.39
C SER A 28 4.84 -4.15 -7.59
N LYS A 29 3.94 -5.11 -7.75
CA LYS A 29 3.95 -6.07 -8.85
C LYS A 29 2.57 -6.19 -9.49
N THR A 30 2.48 -5.85 -10.77
CA THR A 30 1.29 -6.16 -11.57
C THR A 30 1.34 -7.64 -11.94
N VAL A 31 0.38 -8.43 -11.44
CA VAL A 31 0.32 -9.87 -11.71
C VAL A 31 -0.50 -10.15 -12.97
N SER A 32 -1.53 -9.35 -13.22
CA SER A 32 -2.41 -9.38 -14.40
C SER A 32 -2.98 -7.98 -14.66
N ASP A 33 -3.64 -7.76 -15.80
CA ASP A 33 -4.31 -6.48 -16.12
C ASP A 33 -5.37 -6.06 -15.08
N SER A 34 -5.84 -7.00 -14.26
CA SER A 34 -6.87 -6.79 -13.24
C SER A 34 -6.38 -6.77 -11.79
N CYS A 35 -5.09 -7.00 -11.53
CA CYS A 35 -4.60 -7.18 -10.16
C CYS A 35 -3.16 -6.66 -9.96
N VAL A 36 -2.99 -5.85 -8.91
CA VAL A 36 -1.70 -5.39 -8.40
C VAL A 36 -1.47 -5.98 -7.02
N VAL A 37 -0.32 -6.59 -6.82
CA VAL A 37 0.16 -7.06 -5.52
C VAL A 37 1.16 -6.06 -4.98
N LEU A 38 0.96 -5.62 -3.75
CA LEU A 38 1.87 -4.73 -3.04
C LEU A 38 2.47 -5.47 -1.85
N GLU A 39 3.78 -5.38 -1.71
CA GLU A 39 4.46 -5.65 -0.46
C GLU A 39 4.45 -4.35 0.36
N LEU A 40 3.98 -4.44 1.60
CA LEU A 40 3.69 -3.30 2.46
C LEU A 40 4.38 -3.47 3.81
N GLU A 41 5.09 -2.44 4.25
CA GLU A 41 5.51 -2.30 5.63
C GLU A 41 4.37 -1.68 6.44
N SER A 42 4.01 -2.32 7.55
CA SER A 42 3.03 -1.84 8.52
C SER A 42 3.62 -1.85 9.92
N ARG A 43 3.13 -0.96 10.78
CA ARG A 43 3.45 -0.98 12.21
C ARG A 43 2.21 -1.37 13.00
N VAL A 44 2.27 -2.54 13.64
CA VAL A 44 1.20 -3.06 14.49
C VAL A 44 1.81 -3.44 15.84
N ASN A 45 1.22 -2.97 16.93
CA ASN A 45 1.72 -3.22 18.29
C ASN A 45 3.19 -2.81 18.48
N HIS A 46 3.60 -1.67 17.92
CA HIS A 46 4.97 -1.16 17.93
C HIS A 46 6.01 -2.00 17.17
N GLN A 47 5.60 -3.10 16.52
CA GLN A 47 6.47 -3.92 15.70
C GLN A 47 6.23 -3.64 14.22
N LEU A 48 7.33 -3.55 13.46
CA LEU A 48 7.28 -3.50 12.01
C LEU A 48 7.01 -4.90 11.46
N GLN A 49 6.11 -4.97 10.50
CA GLN A 49 5.72 -6.20 9.82
C GLN A 49 5.67 -5.93 8.33
N VAL A 50 6.13 -6.92 7.55
CA VAL A 50 5.96 -6.94 6.11
C VAL A 50 4.75 -7.79 5.81
N ILE A 51 3.81 -7.25 5.03
CA ILE A 51 2.62 -7.96 4.58
C ILE A 51 2.50 -7.84 3.07
N GLU A 52 2.01 -8.90 2.44
CA GLU A 52 1.61 -8.87 1.04
C GLU A 52 0.09 -8.65 0.95
N LYS A 53 -0.35 -7.74 0.08
CA LYS A 53 -1.77 -7.53 -0.21
C LYS A 53 -2.01 -7.41 -1.71
N SER A 54 -3.06 -8.05 -2.18
CA SER A 54 -3.58 -7.90 -3.54
C SER A 54 -4.70 -6.87 -3.59
N PHE A 55 -4.66 -6.02 -4.61
CA PHE A 55 -5.64 -4.99 -4.89
C PHE A 55 -6.11 -5.12 -6.34
N PRO A 56 -7.40 -4.90 -6.62
CA PRO A 56 -7.87 -4.84 -8.00
C PRO A 56 -7.27 -3.60 -8.69
N THR A 57 -7.00 -3.70 -9.98
CA THR A 57 -6.67 -2.54 -10.83
C THR A 57 -7.76 -1.47 -10.69
N GLY A 58 -7.38 -0.21 -10.57
CA GLY A 58 -8.27 0.93 -10.31
C GLY A 58 -8.61 1.12 -8.84
N TYR A 59 -8.08 0.30 -7.93
CA TYR A 59 -8.24 0.51 -6.49
C TYR A 59 -7.49 1.78 -6.05
N HIS A 60 -8.15 2.60 -5.23
CA HIS A 60 -7.61 3.88 -4.80
C HIS A 60 -7.21 3.85 -3.33
N VAL A 61 -6.00 4.35 -3.05
CA VAL A 61 -5.48 4.57 -1.70
C VAL A 61 -5.25 6.07 -1.44
N GLY A 62 -5.21 6.45 -0.17
CA GLY A 62 -4.73 7.76 0.23
C GLY A 62 -3.21 7.82 0.10
N ARG A 63 -2.67 8.92 -0.42
CA ARG A 63 -1.24 9.22 -0.31
C ARG A 63 -1.00 9.88 1.05
N ALA A 64 -0.06 9.39 1.83
CA ALA A 64 0.35 10.00 3.08
C ALA A 64 1.50 11.00 2.83
N ASN A 65 1.60 12.05 3.64
CA ASN A 65 2.65 13.07 3.50
C ASN A 65 3.95 12.70 4.26
N HIS A 66 3.92 11.66 5.09
CA HIS A 66 5.05 11.27 5.92
C HIS A 66 5.37 9.78 5.76
N ARG A 67 6.66 9.47 5.59
CA ARG A 67 7.22 8.13 5.53
C ARG A 67 7.39 7.49 6.93
N ILE A 68 6.57 7.88 7.90
CA ILE A 68 6.68 7.39 9.29
C ILE A 68 5.42 6.60 9.62
N LEU A 69 5.60 5.36 10.06
CA LEU A 69 4.55 4.43 10.50
C LEU A 69 4.32 4.48 12.01
#